data_AF-A0A7J8NJN8-F1
#
_entry.id   AF-A0A7J8NJN8-F1
#
_cell.length_a   1.000
_cell.length_b   1.000
_cell.length_c   1.000
_cell.angle_alpha   90.00
_cell.angle_beta   90.00
_cell.angle_gamma   90.00
#
_symmetry.space_group_name_H-M   'P 1'
#
loop_
_entity.id
_entity.type
_entity.pdbx_description
1 polymer ?
#
loop_
_entity_poly.entity_id
_entity_poly.type
_entity_poly.pdbx_seq_one_letter_code
_entity_poly.pdbx_strand_id
1 'polypeptide(L)'
;MVKINFDAAVKDRKTSFGIIARDHEGFVLGGRAGVLNRNYNAEWVELYALEESIKLARENTWVRLEFESDCASLINRLRRP
;
A
#
# COMPACT_ATOMS: atom_id res chain seq x y z
N MET A 1 12.97 -3.98 -11.02
CA MET A 1 12.31 -4.22 -9.72
C MET A 1 11.26 -3.14 -9.57
N VAL A 2 10.05 -3.49 -9.16
CA VAL A 2 8.98 -2.51 -8.95
C VAL A 2 8.91 -2.18 -7.46
N LYS A 3 9.04 -0.91 -7.13
CA LYS A 3 8.83 -0.38 -5.79
C LYS A 3 7.39 0.08 -5.67
N ILE A 4 6.70 -0.33 -4.62
CA ILE A 4 5.30 0.03 -4.37
C ILE A 4 5.23 0.77 -3.05
N ASN A 5 4.99 2.08 -3.13
CA ASN A 5 4.64 2.90 -1.97
C ASN A 5 3.15 2.82 -1.73
N PHE A 6 2.77 2.61 -0.47
CA PHE A 6 1.38 2.63 -0.07
C PHE A 6 1.23 3.38 1.25
N ASP A 7 0.07 4.01 1.40
CA ASP A 7 -0.33 4.74 2.60
C ASP A 7 -1.87 4.71 2.71
N ALA A 8 -2.38 4.89 3.92
CA ALA A 8 -3.78 5.07 4.18
C ALA A 8 -4.07 6.07 5.30
N ALA A 9 -5.17 6.81 5.11
CA ALA A 9 -5.63 7.81 6.05
C ALA A 9 -7.05 7.53 6.52
N VAL A 10 -7.33 7.85 7.79
CA VAL A 10 -8.69 7.85 8.36
C VAL A 10 -9.08 9.28 8.69
N LYS A 11 -10.22 9.73 8.17
CA LYS A 11 -10.82 11.03 8.49
C LYS A 11 -12.34 10.91 8.54
N ASP A 12 -12.97 11.42 9.59
CA ASP A 12 -14.43 11.48 9.73
C ASP A 12 -15.13 10.12 9.48
N ARG A 13 -14.52 9.02 9.98
CA ARG A 13 -14.96 7.62 9.79
C ARG A 13 -14.89 7.10 8.34
N LYS A 14 -14.24 7.83 7.44
CA LYS A 14 -13.88 7.37 6.10
C LYS A 14 -12.42 6.97 6.10
N THR A 15 -12.14 5.85 5.46
CA THR A 15 -10.78 5.39 5.20
C THR A 15 -10.47 5.67 3.74
N SER A 16 -9.31 6.23 3.44
CA SER A 16 -8.79 6.34 2.08
C SER A 16 -7.41 5.71 2.00
N PHE A 17 -7.04 5.21 0.82
CA PHE A 17 -5.71 4.69 0.57
C PHE A 17 -5.14 5.23 -0.74
N GLY A 18 -3.81 5.25 -0.84
CA GLY A 18 -3.07 5.63 -2.03
C GLY A 18 -1.90 4.68 -2.26
N ILE A 19 -1.66 4.35 -3.53
CA ILE A 19 -0.63 3.42 -3.97
C ILE A 19 0.07 4.01 -5.19
N ILE A 20 1.40 4.03 -5.17
CA ILE A 20 2.24 4.38 -6.32
C ILE A 20 3.23 3.25 -6.57
N ALA A 21 3.20 2.72 -7.80
CA ALA A 21 4.17 1.75 -8.28
C ALA A 21 5.17 2.44 -9.21
N ARG A 22 6.46 2.27 -8.95
CA ARG A 22 7.55 2.89 -9.71
C ARG A 22 8.69 1.91 -9.97
N ASP A 23 9.48 2.19 -11.00
CA ASP A 23 10.75 1.49 -11.20
C ASP A 23 11.88 2.10 -10.35
N HIS A 24 13.08 1.55 -10.51
CA HIS A 24 14.28 1.98 -9.81
C HIS A 24 14.80 3.38 -10.19
N GLU A 25 14.38 3.92 -11.34
CA GLU A 25 14.72 5.29 -11.78
C GLU A 25 13.67 6.29 -11.28
N GLY A 26 12.62 5.81 -10.61
CA GLY A 26 11.52 6.63 -10.09
C GLY A 26 10.41 6.86 -11.12
N PHE A 27 10.46 6.22 -12.29
CA PHE A 27 9.38 6.34 -13.27
C PHE A 27 8.13 5.62 -12.78
N VAL A 28 6.99 6.29 -12.83
CA VAL A 28 5.70 5.74 -12.35
C VAL A 28 5.14 4.77 -13.37
N LEU A 29 4.98 3.51 -12.95
CA LEU A 29 4.42 2.43 -13.75
C LEU A 29 2.91 2.32 -13.57
N GLY A 30 2.38 2.82 -12.45
CA GLY A 30 0.95 2.83 -12.16
C GLY A 30 0.65 3.28 -10.75
N GLY A 31 -0.64 3.30 -10.41
CA GLY A 31 -1.11 3.64 -9.08
C GLY A 31 -2.56 3.24 -8.89
N ARG A 32 -3.01 3.28 -7.64
CA ARG A 32 -4.39 3.03 -7.26
C ARG A 32 -4.73 3.89 -6.05
N ALA A 33 -5.94 4.41 -6.02
CA ALA A 33 -6.48 5.08 -4.85
C ALA A 33 -7.95 4.69 -4.67
N GLY A 34 -8.44 4.77 -3.45
CA GLY A 34 -9.83 4.46 -3.15
C GLY A 34 -10.26 4.95 -1.79
N VAL A 35 -11.58 4.93 -1.58
CA VAL A 35 -12.22 5.31 -0.33
C VAL A 35 -13.12 4.17 0.12
N LEU A 36 -13.03 3.81 1.39
CA LEU A 36 -13.87 2.83 2.06
C LEU A 36 -14.78 3.55 3.05
N ASN A 37 -16.06 3.21 3.01
CA ASN A 37 -17.03 3.59 4.05
C ASN A 37 -16.92 2.65 5.26
N ARG A 38 -15.70 2.52 5.82
CA ARG A 38 -15.40 1.72 7.00
C ARG A 38 -14.51 2.51 7.95
N ASN A 39 -14.74 2.33 9.24
CA ASN A 39 -13.94 2.93 10.30
C ASN A 39 -12.99 1.88 10.87
N TYR A 40 -11.73 1.95 10.47
CA TYR A 40 -10.65 1.10 10.96
C TYR A 40 -9.72 1.94 11.86
N ASN A 41 -8.88 1.28 12.66
CA ASN A 41 -7.74 1.98 13.26
C ASN A 41 -6.62 2.18 12.22
N ALA A 42 -5.64 3.03 12.53
CA ALA A 42 -4.56 3.39 11.61
C ALA A 42 -3.83 2.17 11.02
N GLU A 43 -3.48 1.19 11.86
CA GLU A 43 -2.72 0.02 11.40
C GLU A 43 -3.55 -0.91 10.49
N TRP A 44 -4.85 -1.04 10.73
CA TRP A 44 -5.74 -1.82 9.86
C TRP A 44 -5.93 -1.17 8.49
N VAL A 45 -5.94 0.16 8.40
CA VAL A 45 -6.05 0.83 7.09
C VAL A 45 -4.77 0.71 6.28
N GLU A 46 -3.62 0.75 6.94
CA GLU A 46 -2.33 0.53 6.31
C GLU A 46 -2.20 -0.90 5.77
N LEU A 47 -2.65 -1.88 6.55
CA LEU A 47 -2.71 -3.27 6.09
C LEU A 47 -3.64 -3.41 4.88
N TYR A 48 -4.77 -2.70 4.85
CA TYR A 48 -5.65 -2.70 3.69
C TYR A 48 -4.98 -2.09 2.44
N ALA A 49 -4.24 -1.00 2.59
CA ALA A 49 -3.47 -0.41 1.49
C ALA A 49 -2.39 -1.37 0.96
N LEU A 50 -1.76 -2.16 1.83
CA LEU A 50 -0.87 -3.26 1.43
C LEU A 50 -1.61 -4.36 0.64
N GLU A 51 -2.80 -4.79 1.08
CA GLU A 51 -3.60 -5.78 0.36
C GLU A 51 -3.97 -5.29 -1.05
N GLU A 52 -4.39 -4.03 -1.18
CA GLU A 52 -4.68 -3.42 -2.49
C GLU A 52 -3.42 -3.28 -3.36
N SER A 53 -2.26 -3.05 -2.74
CA SER A 53 -0.96 -3.03 -3.43
C SER A 53 -0.61 -4.39 -4.03
N ILE A 54 -0.87 -5.48 -3.30
CA ILE A 54 -0.66 -6.85 -3.78
C ILE A 54 -1.62 -7.16 -4.95
N LYS A 55 -2.89 -6.73 -4.87
CA LYS A 55 -3.85 -6.91 -5.96
C LYS A 55 -3.40 -6.16 -7.22
N LEU A 56 -3.01 -4.90 -7.08
CA LEU A 56 -2.48 -4.09 -8.19
C LEU A 56 -1.27 -4.78 -8.85
N ALA A 57 -0.33 -5.30 -8.05
CA ALA A 57 0.83 -6.00 -8.57
C ALA A 57 0.47 -7.29 -9.33
N ARG A 58 -0.51 -8.05 -8.83
CA ARG A 58 -1.03 -9.26 -9.50
C ARG A 58 -1.67 -8.95 -10.83
N GLU A 59 -2.53 -7.93 -10.88
CA GLU A 59 -3.19 -7.48 -12.12
C GLU A 59 -2.18 -7.05 -13.20
N ASN A 60 -1.05 -6.47 -12.78
CA ASN A 60 0.02 -6.04 -13.68
C ASN A 60 1.12 -7.11 -13.89
N THR A 61 0.94 -8.32 -13.36
CA THR A 61 1.90 -9.44 -13.47
C THR A 61 3.32 -9.06 -13.01
N TRP A 62 3.45 -8.18 -12.01
CA TRP A 62 4.75 -7.80 -11.47
C TRP A 62 5.25 -8.85 -10.46
N VAL A 63 6.49 -9.33 -10.67
CA VAL A 63 7.03 -10.49 -9.94
C VAL A 63 8.16 -10.17 -8.95
N ARG A 64 8.84 -9.03 -9.10
CA ARG A 64 9.94 -8.59 -8.20
C ARG A 64 9.56 -7.25 -7.57
N LEU A 65 9.01 -7.33 -6.37
CA LEU A 65 8.37 -6.22 -5.66
C LEU A 65 9.15 -5.84 -4.41
N GLU A 66 9.21 -4.54 -4.15
CA GLU A 66 9.64 -3.97 -2.88
C GLU A 66 8.51 -3.08 -2.37
N PHE A 67 7.95 -3.39 -1.21
CA PHE A 67 6.86 -2.62 -0.60
C PHE A 67 7.44 -1.61 0.40
N GLU A 68 7.00 -0.36 0.30
CA GLU A 68 7.48 0.77 1.07
C GLU A 68 6.29 1.48 1.77
N SER A 69 6.36 1.62 3.10
CA SER A 69 5.37 2.33 3.92
C SER A 69 6.08 2.96 5.12
N ASP A 70 5.54 4.07 5.62
CA ASP A 70 5.99 4.74 6.85
C ASP A 70 5.35 4.17 8.12
N CYS A 71 4.42 3.22 8.00
CA CYS A 71 3.81 2.51 9.13
C CYS A 71 4.77 1.49 9.76
N ALA A 72 5.67 1.99 10.62
CA ALA A 72 6.68 1.15 11.28
C ALA A 72 6.10 -0.04 12.06
N SER A 73 4.91 0.09 12.67
CA SER A 73 4.28 -1.01 13.40
C SER A 73 3.87 -2.16 12.47
N LEU A 74 3.31 -1.84 11.30
CA LEU A 74 2.97 -2.81 10.27
C LEU A 74 4.23 -3.48 9.72
N ILE A 75 5.24 -2.69 9.35
CA ILE A 75 6.51 -3.21 8.82
C ILE A 75 7.18 -4.18 9.81
N ASN A 76 7.23 -3.81 11.09
CA ASN A 76 7.81 -4.66 12.13
C ASN A 76 7.03 -5.97 12.36
N ARG A 77 5.70 -5.97 12.16
CA ARG A 77 4.88 -7.19 12.26
C ARG A 77 5.09 -8.15 11.10
N LEU A 78 5.33 -7.64 9.89
CA LEU A 78 5.54 -8.44 8.69
C LEU A 78 6.95 -9.00 8.58
N ARG A 79 7.95 -8.27 9.11
CA ARG A 79 9.36 -8.66 9.13
C ARG A 79 9.71 -9.72 10.19
N ARG A 80 8.76 -10.54 10.66
CA ARG A 80 9.10 -11.59 11.64
C ARG A 80 10.26 -12.46 11.10
N PRO A 81 11.26 -12.79 11.94
CA PRO A 81 12.43 -13.56 11.54
C PRO A 81 12.08 -14.97 11.07
#